data_AF-A0A7S1R6G4-F1
#
_entry.id   AF-A0A7S1R6G4-F1
#
_cell.length_a   1.000
_cell.length_b   1.000
_cell.length_c   1.000
_cell.angle_alpha   90.00
_cell.angle_beta   90.00
_cell.angle_gamma   90.00
#
_symmetry.space_group_name_H-M   'P 1'
#
loop_
_entity.id
_entity.type
_entity.pdbx_description
1 polymer ?
#
loop_
_entity_poly.entity_id
_entity_poly.type
_entity_poly.pdbx_seq_one_letter_code
_entity_poly.pdbx_strand_id
1 'polypeptide(L)'
;QRRAREDGLSVWMSEHGNGEAEGVGLAQTILEDLCHLRPTAWCYWQLVEHHCSWGLIEAKFKRENVVPVALPHPKYYVFTHFSHYLRPGLEMLQCTESWAAAGFSEPDECIACVMVNSFAGPCRLRLRLSSFSAPCGKLKAVFTAPQEGAILSEGTADALEAEG
;
A
#
# COMPACT_ATOMS: atom_id res chain seq x y z
N GLN A 1 11.30 -1.65 18.40
CA GLN A 1 12.00 -0.71 17.49
C GLN A 1 13.30 -0.18 18.09
N ARG A 2 13.29 0.54 19.24
CA ARG A 2 14.52 1.19 19.78
C ARG A 2 15.74 0.24 19.89
N ARG A 3 15.59 -0.90 20.58
CA ARG A 3 16.69 -1.89 20.74
C ARG A 3 17.21 -2.44 19.41
N ALA A 4 16.32 -2.87 18.51
CA ALA A 4 16.72 -3.36 17.20
C ALA A 4 17.53 -2.31 16.41
N ARG A 5 17.16 -1.03 16.50
CA ARG A 5 17.91 0.06 15.87
C ARG A 5 19.26 0.32 16.54
N GLU A 6 19.33 0.27 17.87
CA GLU A 6 20.59 0.36 18.63
C GLU A 6 21.56 -0.76 18.23
N ASP A 7 21.03 -1.95 17.95
CA ASP A 7 21.81 -3.11 17.51
C ASP A 7 22.06 -3.15 15.99
N GLY A 8 21.61 -2.14 15.23
CA GLY A 8 21.76 -2.08 13.77
C GLY A 8 20.95 -3.14 13.00
N LEU A 9 19.94 -3.74 13.62
CA LEU A 9 19.10 -4.77 13.05
C LEU A 9 17.89 -4.18 12.31
N SER A 10 17.59 -4.75 11.15
CA SER A 10 16.35 -4.47 10.44
C SER A 10 15.16 -5.15 11.14
N VAL A 11 13.98 -4.55 11.02
CA VAL A 11 12.73 -5.09 11.57
C VAL A 11 11.80 -5.45 10.43
N TRP A 12 11.11 -6.58 10.56
CA TRP A 12 10.07 -7.02 9.65
C TRP A 12 8.74 -7.01 10.40
N MET A 13 7.68 -6.56 9.72
CA MET A 13 6.33 -6.92 10.12
C MET A 13 6.02 -8.25 9.44
N SER A 14 6.42 -9.34 10.09
CA SER A 14 6.49 -10.67 9.47
C SER A 14 5.13 -11.34 9.27
N GLU A 15 4.07 -10.82 9.88
CA GLU A 15 2.73 -11.36 9.76
C GLU A 15 1.66 -10.33 10.12
N HIS A 16 0.67 -10.17 9.25
CA HIS A 16 -0.60 -9.53 9.57
C HIS A 16 -1.72 -10.16 8.76
N GLY A 17 -2.86 -10.42 9.39
CA GLY A 17 -4.06 -10.90 8.74
C GLY A 17 -5.30 -10.29 9.39
N ASN A 18 -6.34 -10.06 8.61
CA ASN A 18 -7.64 -9.66 9.11
C ASN A 18 -8.75 -10.27 8.25
N GLY A 19 -9.94 -10.43 8.84
CA GLY A 19 -11.13 -10.95 8.16
C GLY A 19 -11.88 -9.90 7.33
N GLU A 20 -11.25 -8.78 6.99
CA GLU A 20 -11.87 -7.66 6.29
C GLU A 20 -11.65 -7.80 4.78
N ALA A 21 -12.70 -7.70 3.96
CA ALA A 21 -12.62 -8.02 2.52
C ALA A 21 -12.34 -6.80 1.62
N GLU A 22 -12.76 -5.61 2.02
CA GLU A 22 -12.68 -4.36 1.25
C GLU A 22 -11.24 -3.83 1.16
N GLY A 23 -10.48 -3.91 2.25
CA GLY A 23 -9.05 -3.64 2.32
C GLY A 23 -8.65 -2.23 2.77
N VAL A 24 -9.60 -1.31 3.01
CA VAL A 24 -9.26 0.02 3.55
C VAL A 24 -8.57 -0.10 4.91
N GLY A 25 -9.05 -1.00 5.77
CA GLY A 25 -8.42 -1.27 7.07
C GLY A 25 -7.00 -1.84 6.90
N LEU A 26 -6.81 -2.75 5.93
CA LEU A 26 -5.49 -3.27 5.59
C LEU A 26 -4.53 -2.16 5.15
N ALA A 27 -4.97 -1.25 4.27
CA ALA A 27 -4.14 -0.13 3.83
C ALA A 27 -3.74 0.79 5.00
N GLN A 28 -4.69 1.13 5.88
CA GLN A 28 -4.41 1.94 7.06
C GLN A 28 -3.36 1.27 7.96
N THR A 29 -3.51 -0.03 8.24
CA THR A 29 -2.52 -0.76 9.07
C THR A 29 -1.13 -0.76 8.44
N ILE A 30 -1.02 -1.07 7.13
CA ILE A 30 0.28 -1.05 6.45
C ILE A 30 0.91 0.35 6.54
N LEU A 31 0.14 1.41 6.29
CA LEU A 31 0.65 2.78 6.30
C LEU A 31 1.05 3.25 7.70
N GLU A 32 0.28 2.90 8.73
CA GLU A 32 0.63 3.13 10.13
C GLU A 32 1.92 2.40 10.52
N ASP A 33 2.07 1.14 10.12
CA ASP A 33 3.28 0.36 10.36
C ASP A 33 4.49 0.97 9.64
N LEU A 34 4.35 1.36 8.37
CA LEU A 34 5.40 2.04 7.61
C LEU A 34 5.80 3.37 8.25
N CYS A 35 4.83 4.15 8.74
CA CYS A 35 5.06 5.44 9.40
C CYS A 35 5.80 5.27 10.74
N HIS A 36 5.30 4.38 11.61
CA HIS A 36 5.72 4.29 13.00
C HIS A 36 6.78 3.22 13.26
N LEU A 37 6.63 2.04 12.67
CA LEU A 37 7.58 0.95 12.82
C LEU A 37 8.74 1.09 11.84
N ARG A 38 8.49 1.59 10.62
CA ARG A 38 9.49 1.62 9.53
C ARG A 38 10.13 0.24 9.30
N PRO A 39 9.32 -0.81 9.08
CA PRO A 39 9.86 -2.12 8.78
C PRO A 39 10.53 -2.11 7.41
N THR A 40 11.50 -3.00 7.23
CA THR A 40 12.16 -3.23 5.93
C THR A 40 11.42 -4.26 5.06
N ALA A 41 10.46 -4.98 5.65
CA ALA A 41 9.54 -5.87 4.96
C ALA A 41 8.21 -5.95 5.72
N TRP A 42 7.12 -6.14 4.98
CA TRP A 42 5.77 -6.30 5.52
C TRP A 42 5.10 -7.50 4.83
N CYS A 43 4.61 -8.45 5.60
CA CYS A 43 4.11 -9.73 5.09
C CYS A 43 2.66 -9.96 5.49
N TYR A 44 1.82 -10.26 4.50
CA TYR A 44 0.41 -10.59 4.72
C TYR A 44 0.22 -12.08 5.00
N TRP A 45 -0.62 -12.39 5.99
CA TRP A 45 -1.15 -13.72 6.27
C TRP A 45 -2.66 -13.71 5.96
N GLN A 46 -3.12 -14.37 4.91
CA GLN A 46 -2.37 -15.16 3.93
C GLN A 46 -2.86 -14.88 2.51
N LEU A 47 -2.13 -15.37 1.50
CA LEU A 47 -2.51 -15.11 0.11
C LEU A 47 -3.82 -15.81 -0.26
N VAL A 48 -3.98 -17.07 0.14
CA VAL A 48 -5.12 -17.92 -0.22
C VAL A 48 -5.72 -18.56 1.03
N GLU A 49 -7.04 -18.52 1.17
CA GLU A 49 -7.76 -19.07 2.34
C GLU A 49 -9.07 -19.74 1.94
N HIS A 50 -9.54 -20.68 2.77
CA HIS A 50 -10.80 -21.39 2.62
C HIS A 50 -11.93 -20.74 3.44
N HIS A 51 -13.01 -20.35 2.75
CA HIS A 51 -14.31 -19.98 3.33
C HIS A 51 -14.32 -18.75 4.26
N CYS A 52 -13.27 -17.93 4.23
CA CYS A 52 -13.30 -16.64 4.90
C CYS A 52 -12.38 -15.62 4.23
N SER A 53 -12.67 -14.36 4.50
CA SER A 53 -11.91 -13.21 4.06
C SER A 53 -10.65 -12.98 4.89
N TRP A 54 -9.97 -14.02 5.40
CA TRP A 54 -8.60 -13.86 5.93
C TRP A 54 -7.57 -13.89 4.80
N GLY A 55 -7.80 -14.72 3.78
CA GLY A 55 -6.99 -14.74 2.57
C GLY A 55 -7.25 -13.53 1.67
N LEU A 56 -6.28 -13.14 0.83
CA LEU A 56 -6.53 -12.20 -0.27
C LEU A 56 -7.39 -12.83 -1.39
N ILE A 57 -7.24 -14.13 -1.60
CA ILE A 57 -7.96 -14.93 -2.59
C ILE A 57 -8.72 -16.05 -1.86
N GLU A 58 -10.02 -16.15 -2.08
CA GLU A 58 -10.81 -17.26 -1.55
C GLU A 58 -10.68 -18.51 -2.44
N ALA A 59 -10.38 -19.66 -1.84
CA ALA A 59 -10.29 -20.93 -2.52
C ALA A 59 -10.81 -22.09 -1.67
N LYS A 60 -11.41 -23.09 -2.30
CA LYS A 60 -11.75 -24.36 -1.65
C LYS A 60 -10.54 -25.28 -1.65
N PHE A 61 -10.10 -25.68 -0.45
CA PHE A 61 -9.11 -26.73 -0.28
C PHE A 61 -9.82 -28.09 -0.33
N LYS A 62 -9.47 -28.90 -1.33
CA LYS A 62 -9.81 -30.33 -1.39
C LYS A 62 -8.53 -31.13 -1.15
N ARG A 63 -8.67 -32.43 -0.86
CA ARG A 63 -7.54 -33.31 -0.51
C ARG A 63 -6.48 -33.37 -1.62
N GLU A 64 -6.89 -33.21 -2.87
CA GLU A 64 -6.04 -33.32 -4.06
C GLU A 64 -5.78 -31.99 -4.78
N ASN A 65 -6.52 -30.92 -4.49
CA ASN A 65 -6.35 -29.63 -5.17
C ASN A 65 -6.88 -28.41 -4.38
N VAL A 66 -6.45 -27.22 -4.82
CA VAL A 66 -6.98 -25.92 -4.39
C VAL A 66 -7.72 -25.30 -5.57
N VAL A 67 -8.98 -24.93 -5.38
CA VAL A 67 -9.84 -24.38 -6.45
C VAL A 67 -10.32 -22.98 -6.04
N PRO A 68 -9.94 -21.90 -6.75
CA PRO A 68 -10.49 -20.57 -6.50
C PRO A 68 -12.01 -20.59 -6.59
N VAL A 69 -12.69 -19.94 -5.64
CA VAL A 69 -14.16 -19.92 -5.62
C VAL A 69 -14.76 -18.68 -6.29
N ALA A 70 -13.99 -17.61 -6.37
CA ALA A 70 -14.39 -16.31 -6.91
C ALA A 70 -13.16 -15.53 -7.38
N LEU A 71 -13.39 -14.30 -7.87
CA LEU A 71 -12.33 -13.31 -8.00
C LEU A 71 -11.72 -13.00 -6.61
N PRO A 72 -10.46 -12.51 -6.56
CA PRO A 72 -9.85 -12.05 -5.31
C PRO A 72 -10.73 -11.04 -4.57
N HIS A 73 -10.66 -11.02 -3.24
CA HIS A 73 -11.31 -9.98 -2.46
C HIS A 73 -10.73 -8.60 -2.81
N PRO A 74 -11.51 -7.51 -2.70
CA PRO A 74 -11.00 -6.17 -3.00
C PRO A 74 -9.66 -5.82 -2.33
N LYS A 75 -9.42 -6.29 -1.09
CA LYS A 75 -8.14 -6.12 -0.40
C LYS A 75 -6.91 -6.67 -1.13
N TYR A 76 -7.07 -7.64 -2.04
CA TYR A 76 -6.00 -8.10 -2.92
C TYR A 76 -5.48 -6.96 -3.81
N TYR A 77 -6.41 -6.20 -4.40
CA TYR A 77 -6.08 -5.07 -5.26
C TYR A 77 -5.56 -3.89 -4.44
N VAL A 78 -6.08 -3.69 -3.21
CA VAL A 78 -5.51 -2.72 -2.27
C VAL A 78 -4.06 -3.08 -1.92
N PHE A 79 -3.78 -4.34 -1.57
CA PHE A 79 -2.43 -4.81 -1.26
C PHE A 79 -1.49 -4.67 -2.47
N THR A 80 -2.01 -4.81 -3.69
CA THR A 80 -1.25 -4.63 -4.94
C THR A 80 -0.62 -3.23 -5.04
N HIS A 81 -1.28 -2.17 -4.54
CA HIS A 81 -0.67 -0.82 -4.54
C HIS A 81 0.66 -0.79 -3.79
N PHE A 82 0.73 -1.47 -2.65
CA PHE A 82 1.95 -1.55 -1.86
C PHE A 82 2.99 -2.43 -2.55
N SER A 83 2.63 -3.67 -2.92
CA SER A 83 3.61 -4.62 -3.47
C SER A 83 4.11 -4.26 -4.87
N HIS A 84 3.33 -3.50 -5.65
CA HIS A 84 3.71 -3.12 -7.01
C HIS A 84 4.48 -1.79 -7.06
N TYR A 85 4.09 -0.79 -6.25
CA TYR A 85 4.69 0.54 -6.31
C TYR A 85 5.77 0.78 -5.27
N LEU A 86 5.72 0.12 -4.11
CA LEU A 86 6.79 0.19 -3.10
C LEU A 86 7.73 -1.01 -3.25
N ARG A 87 8.48 -1.07 -4.36
CA ARG A 87 9.34 -2.21 -4.70
C ARG A 87 10.61 -2.27 -3.83
N PRO A 88 11.20 -3.46 -3.63
CA PRO A 88 12.55 -3.58 -3.07
C PRO A 88 13.55 -2.72 -3.86
N GLY A 89 14.43 -2.02 -3.14
CA GLY A 89 15.43 -1.12 -3.72
C GLY A 89 15.06 0.36 -3.69
N LEU A 90 13.80 0.71 -3.43
CA LEU A 90 13.43 2.11 -3.19
C LEU A 90 14.02 2.62 -1.87
N GLU A 91 14.46 3.88 -1.87
CA GLU A 91 14.72 4.61 -0.64
C GLU A 91 13.40 5.08 -0.05
N MET A 92 12.96 4.45 1.03
CA MET A 92 11.72 4.84 1.70
C MET A 92 11.86 6.23 2.32
N LEU A 93 10.99 7.14 1.89
CA LEU A 93 10.96 8.52 2.37
C LEU A 93 10.21 8.58 3.70
N GLN A 94 10.65 9.48 4.59
CA GLN A 94 9.94 9.71 5.83
C GLN A 94 8.63 10.48 5.58
N CYS A 95 7.50 9.79 5.72
CA CYS A 95 6.18 10.40 5.81
C CYS A 95 5.85 10.72 7.28
N THR A 96 5.28 11.90 7.54
CA THR A 96 4.80 12.29 8.90
C THR A 96 3.34 11.92 9.12
N GLU A 97 2.63 11.59 8.06
CA GLU A 97 1.21 11.30 8.02
C GLU A 97 0.99 9.81 7.82
N SER A 98 0.17 9.17 8.66
CA SER A 98 -0.09 7.72 8.60
C SER A 98 -1.06 7.31 7.48
N TRP A 99 -1.52 8.25 6.66
CA TRP A 99 -2.35 7.97 5.47
C TRP A 99 -1.53 7.87 4.17
N ALA A 100 -0.20 8.00 4.23
CA ALA A 100 0.68 7.90 3.06
C ALA A 100 2.02 7.24 3.35
N ALA A 101 2.55 6.57 2.32
CA ALA A 101 3.93 6.10 2.26
C ALA A 101 4.51 6.47 0.89
N ALA A 102 5.80 6.79 0.86
CA ALA A 102 6.50 7.15 -0.36
C ALA A 102 7.90 6.53 -0.41
N GLY A 103 8.35 6.20 -1.61
CA GLY A 103 9.70 5.72 -1.88
C GLY A 103 10.28 6.39 -3.11
N PHE A 104 11.57 6.71 -3.06
CA PHE A 104 12.32 7.28 -4.18
C PHE A 104 13.10 6.18 -4.92
N SER A 105 13.00 6.18 -6.25
CA SER A 105 13.83 5.37 -7.14
C SER A 105 14.89 6.29 -7.75
N GLU A 106 16.15 6.12 -7.36
CA GLU A 106 17.28 6.81 -8.00
C GLU A 106 17.44 6.40 -9.48
N PRO A 107 17.36 5.10 -9.86
CA PRO A 107 17.51 4.71 -11.27
C PRO A 107 16.44 5.28 -12.20
N ASP A 108 15.21 5.41 -11.71
CA ASP A 108 14.07 5.91 -12.52
C ASP A 108 13.79 7.40 -12.29
N GLU A 109 14.55 8.05 -11.39
CA GLU A 109 14.37 9.44 -10.93
C GLU A 109 12.90 9.78 -10.60
N CYS A 110 12.21 8.85 -9.92
CA CYS A 110 10.78 8.99 -9.64
C CYS A 110 10.43 8.70 -8.19
N ILE A 111 9.30 9.25 -7.75
CA ILE A 111 8.72 8.99 -6.43
C ILE A 111 7.46 8.16 -6.62
N ALA A 112 7.41 7.01 -5.96
CA ALA A 112 6.21 6.19 -5.84
C ALA A 112 5.52 6.54 -4.53
N CYS A 113 4.21 6.79 -4.57
CA CYS A 113 3.40 7.11 -3.40
C CYS A 113 2.19 6.18 -3.33
N VAL A 114 1.88 5.67 -2.14
CA VAL A 114 0.62 5.01 -1.84
C VAL A 114 -0.10 5.85 -0.79
N MET A 115 -1.38 6.15 -1.04
CA MET A 115 -2.23 6.96 -0.16
C MET A 115 -3.57 6.26 0.07
N VAL A 116 -4.15 6.45 1.26
CA VAL A 116 -5.51 5.99 1.56
C VAL A 116 -6.41 7.15 1.92
N ASN A 117 -7.60 7.19 1.32
CA ASN A 117 -8.72 7.99 1.82
C ASN A 117 -9.62 7.07 2.65
N SER A 118 -9.61 7.23 3.98
CA SER A 118 -10.47 6.46 4.90
C SER A 118 -11.72 7.21 5.35
N PHE A 119 -12.00 8.38 4.77
CA PHE A 119 -13.21 9.16 5.06
C PHE A 119 -14.39 8.64 4.23
N ALA A 120 -15.61 8.84 4.73
CA ALA A 120 -16.84 8.40 4.07
C ALA A 120 -17.16 9.13 2.74
N GLY A 121 -16.34 10.09 2.32
CA GLY A 121 -16.55 10.86 1.11
C GLY A 121 -15.26 11.43 0.54
N PRO A 122 -15.36 12.19 -0.56
CA PRO A 122 -14.21 12.81 -1.19
C PRO A 122 -13.47 13.73 -0.22
N CYS A 123 -12.15 13.60 -0.16
CA CYS A 123 -11.29 14.49 0.61
C CYS A 123 -10.12 14.98 -0.24
N ARG A 124 -9.49 16.08 0.19
CA ARG A 124 -8.28 16.61 -0.43
C ARG A 124 -7.08 16.25 0.42
N LEU A 125 -6.33 15.25 -0.02
CA LEU A 125 -5.02 14.91 0.55
C LEU A 125 -3.94 15.71 -0.19
N ARG A 126 -2.94 16.21 0.54
CA ARG A 126 -1.84 16.99 -0.04
C ARG A 126 -0.50 16.42 0.43
N LEU A 127 0.27 15.88 -0.51
CA LEU A 127 1.65 15.51 -0.28
C LEU A 127 2.56 16.72 -0.57
N ARG A 128 3.44 17.05 0.37
CA ARG A 128 4.49 18.05 0.18
C ARG A 128 5.83 17.34 0.10
N LEU A 129 6.55 17.54 -0.99
CA LEU A 129 7.85 16.92 -1.26
C LEU A 129 8.97 17.94 -1.02
N SER A 130 9.09 18.45 0.20
CA SER A 130 9.97 19.60 0.52
C SER A 130 11.46 19.38 0.24
N SER A 131 11.91 18.12 0.21
CA SER A 131 13.30 17.76 -0.09
C SER A 131 13.59 17.66 -1.58
N PHE A 132 12.58 17.84 -2.44
CA PHE A 132 12.69 17.74 -3.88
C PHE A 132 12.38 19.10 -4.50
N SER A 133 13.05 19.41 -5.61
CA SER A 133 12.56 20.46 -6.50
C SER A 133 11.17 20.10 -7.02
N ALA A 134 10.44 21.10 -7.54
CA ALA A 134 9.14 20.87 -8.15
C ALA A 134 9.20 19.65 -9.10
N PRO A 135 8.36 18.62 -8.88
CA PRO A 135 8.35 17.46 -9.75
C PRO A 135 7.97 17.90 -11.16
N CYS A 136 8.83 17.61 -12.13
CA CYS A 136 8.53 17.85 -13.54
C CYS A 136 7.82 16.62 -14.14
N GLY A 137 6.73 16.83 -14.86
CA GLY A 137 6.05 15.77 -15.63
C GLY A 137 4.64 15.42 -15.16
N LYS A 138 4.19 14.23 -15.58
CA LYS A 138 2.82 13.74 -15.35
C LYS A 138 2.78 12.78 -14.17
N LEU A 139 1.84 13.02 -13.26
CA LEU A 139 1.44 12.04 -12.27
C LEU A 139 0.62 10.94 -12.96
N LYS A 140 1.06 9.70 -12.82
CA LYS A 140 0.23 8.52 -13.09
C LYS A 140 -0.36 8.07 -11.77
N ALA A 141 -1.68 7.96 -11.72
CA ALA A 141 -2.39 7.52 -10.54
C ALA A 141 -3.17 6.24 -10.87
N VAL A 142 -3.15 5.29 -9.94
CA VAL A 142 -4.01 4.11 -9.98
C VAL A 142 -4.89 4.16 -8.75
N PHE A 143 -6.18 3.89 -8.92
CA PHE A 143 -7.18 4.01 -7.87
C PHE A 143 -7.85 2.65 -7.63
N THR A 144 -8.26 2.43 -6.39
CA THR A 144 -9.11 1.30 -6.02
C THR A 144 -10.11 1.81 -5.01
N ALA A 145 -11.38 1.85 -5.42
CA ALA A 145 -12.53 2.23 -4.62
C ALA A 145 -13.59 1.13 -4.81
N PRO A 146 -13.51 0.03 -4.05
CA PRO A 146 -14.36 -1.14 -4.27
C PRO A 146 -15.86 -0.83 -4.14
N GLN A 147 -16.22 0.03 -3.20
CA GLN A 147 -17.60 0.50 -3.00
C GLN A 147 -18.14 1.32 -4.18
N GLU A 148 -17.26 1.91 -5.00
CA GLU A 148 -17.60 2.65 -6.21
C GLU A 148 -17.42 1.79 -7.48
N GLY A 149 -17.08 0.50 -7.33
CA GLY A 149 -16.83 -0.43 -8.44
C GLY A 149 -15.54 -0.16 -9.21
N ALA A 150 -14.66 0.69 -8.70
CA ALA A 150 -13.38 1.02 -9.34
C ALA A 150 -12.27 0.12 -8.78
N ILE A 151 -11.73 -0.76 -9.62
CA ILE A 151 -10.62 -1.66 -9.27
C ILE A 151 -9.45 -1.38 -10.22
N LEU A 152 -8.29 -1.01 -9.66
CA LEU A 152 -7.08 -0.63 -10.40
C LEU A 152 -7.34 0.29 -11.60
N SER A 153 -8.23 1.28 -11.43
CA SER A 153 -8.52 2.26 -12.49
C SER A 153 -7.37 3.25 -12.63
N GLU A 154 -6.99 3.57 -13.86
CA GLU A 154 -5.88 4.49 -14.12
C GLU A 154 -6.40 5.93 -14.33
N GLY A 155 -5.59 6.89 -13.92
CA GLY A 155 -5.76 8.30 -14.21
C GLY A 155 -4.41 8.99 -14.38
N THR A 156 -4.43 10.13 -15.05
CA THR A 156 -3.26 10.99 -15.18
C THR A 156 -3.61 12.42 -14.83
N ALA A 157 -2.73 13.08 -14.09
CA ALA A 157 -2.82 14.50 -13.80
C ALA A 157 -1.46 15.15 -14.03
N ASP A 158 -1.46 16.44 -14.36
CA ASP A 158 -0.21 17.20 -14.36
C ASP A 158 0.23 17.39 -12.91
N ALA A 159 1.54 17.25 -12.66
CA ALA A 159 2.09 17.60 -11.36
C ALA A 159 1.93 19.11 -11.17
N LEU A 160 1.05 19.50 -10.25
CA LEU A 160 0.82 20.91 -9.93
C LEU A 160 1.91 21.38 -8.97
N GLU A 161 2.65 22.42 -9.36
CA GLU A 161 3.41 23.21 -8.41
C GLU A 161 2.43 23.85 -7.42
N ALA A 162 2.63 23.62 -6.12
CA ALA A 162 1.94 24.42 -5.12
C ALA A 162 2.68 25.75 -5.00
N GLU A 163 1.99 26.86 -5.29
CA GLU A 163 2.47 28.20 -4.93
C GLU A 163 2.82 28.23 -3.42
N GLY A 164 3.96 28.88 -3.12
CA GLY A 164 4.63 28.88 -1.82
C GLY A 164 3.83 29.47 -0.66
#